data_AF-A0A9E2P0Z3-F1
#
_entry.id   AF-A0A9E2P0Z3-F1
#
_cell.length_a   1.000
_cell.length_b   1.000
_cell.length_c   1.000
_cell.angle_alpha   90.00
_cell.angle_beta   90.00
_cell.angle_gamma   90.00
#
_symmetry.space_group_name_H-M   'P 1'
#
loop_
_entity.id
_entity.type
_entity.pdbx_description
1 polymer ?
#
loop_
_entity_poly.entity_id
_entity_poly.type
_entity_poly.pdbx_seq_one_letter_code
_entity_poly.pdbx_strand_id
1 'polypeptide(L)'
;MNRKNIFRRLACVSLLLAASAGAGAQHPVSIVPKPLHLEQTEEQFVLKSGMTIACEEGLKEQAEYLSQMLRQATGWEIKVRPDSRKGNIVLVLDTVANKHSEGYSLSVDKKSIRISGADEAGV
;
A
#
# COMPACT_ATOMS: atom_id res chain seq x y z
N MET A 1 -2.30 51.82 -25.15
CA MET A 1 -2.05 50.74 -24.17
C MET A 1 -0.97 49.80 -24.74
N ASN A 2 0.22 49.77 -24.13
CA ASN A 2 1.43 49.21 -24.73
C ASN A 2 1.45 47.67 -24.68
N ARG A 3 1.31 47.02 -25.85
CA ARG A 3 1.26 45.54 -26.04
C ARG A 3 2.44 44.79 -25.40
N LYS A 4 3.59 45.48 -25.21
CA LYS A 4 4.80 44.94 -24.57
C LYS A 4 4.66 44.76 -23.04
N ASN A 5 3.73 45.47 -22.39
CA ASN A 5 3.53 45.40 -20.93
C ASN A 5 2.49 44.33 -20.53
N ILE A 6 1.71 43.83 -21.49
CA ILE A 6 0.73 42.75 -21.28
C ILE A 6 1.45 41.40 -21.21
N PHE A 7 2.43 41.16 -22.09
CA PHE A 7 3.23 39.93 -22.08
C PHE A 7 4.14 39.80 -20.83
N ARG A 8 4.68 40.90 -20.29
CA ARG A 8 5.49 40.88 -19.06
C ARG A 8 4.66 40.59 -17.79
N ARG A 9 3.36 40.88 -17.80
CA ARG A 9 2.47 40.59 -16.65
C ARG A 9 1.92 39.17 -16.66
N LEU A 10 1.83 38.54 -17.84
CA LEU A 10 1.39 37.14 -17.97
C LEU A 10 2.45 36.12 -17.52
N ALA A 11 3.74 36.45 -17.64
CA ALA A 11 4.84 35.56 -17.27
C ALA A 11 5.01 35.34 -15.75
N CYS A 12 4.53 36.26 -14.90
CA CYS A 12 4.63 36.12 -13.44
C CYS A 12 3.47 35.34 -12.82
N VAL A 13 2.31 35.24 -13.49
CA VAL A 13 1.14 34.51 -12.98
C VAL A 13 1.26 33.01 -13.26
N SER A 14 1.94 32.61 -14.33
CA SER A 14 2.20 31.21 -14.67
C SER A 14 3.23 30.52 -13.77
N LEU A 15 4.05 31.27 -13.02
CA LEU A 15 5.08 30.71 -12.14
C LEU A 15 4.57 30.33 -10.74
N LEU A 16 3.35 30.76 -10.37
CA LEU A 16 2.73 30.47 -9.08
C LEU A 16 1.88 29.19 -9.07
N LEU A 17 1.61 28.57 -10.23
CA LEU A 17 0.82 27.33 -10.33
C LEU A 17 1.65 26.02 -10.34
N ALA A 18 2.98 26.10 -10.32
CA ALA A 18 3.85 24.92 -10.45
C ALA A 18 4.37 24.35 -9.12
N ALA A 19 3.99 24.92 -7.97
CA ALA A 19 4.58 24.59 -6.66
C ALA A 19 3.76 23.64 -5.78
N SER A 20 2.71 23.01 -6.29
CA SER A 20 2.02 21.91 -5.59
C SER A 20 2.46 20.54 -6.12
N ALA A 21 3.78 20.34 -6.27
CA ALA A 21 4.32 18.99 -6.22
C ALA A 21 4.26 18.58 -4.74
N GLY A 22 3.14 17.98 -4.34
CA GLY A 22 2.98 17.44 -3.00
C GLY A 22 4.06 16.39 -2.76
N ALA A 23 5.16 16.80 -2.13
CA ALA A 23 6.07 15.87 -1.46
C ALA A 23 5.24 15.21 -0.36
N GLY A 24 4.73 14.00 -0.61
CA GLY A 24 4.04 13.23 0.38
C GLY A 24 5.00 13.01 1.54
N ALA A 25 4.76 13.69 2.66
CA ALA A 25 5.56 13.49 3.86
C ALA A 25 5.50 12.01 4.23
N GLN A 26 6.63 11.32 4.15
CA GLN A 26 6.75 9.94 4.61
C GLN A 26 6.61 9.96 6.12
N HIS A 27 5.45 9.57 6.62
CA HIS A 27 5.28 9.38 8.05
C HIS A 27 6.12 8.17 8.47
N PRO A 28 6.80 8.23 9.63
CA PRO A 28 7.52 7.09 10.15
C PRO A 28 6.53 5.96 10.44
N VAL A 29 6.84 4.75 9.97
CA VAL A 29 6.04 3.56 10.26
C VAL A 29 6.22 3.19 11.74
N SER A 30 5.13 3.24 12.51
CA SER A 30 5.12 2.90 13.93
C SER A 30 4.18 1.73 14.18
N ILE A 31 4.75 0.56 14.43
CA ILE A 31 4.05 -0.69 14.73
C ILE A 31 4.51 -1.17 16.10
N VAL A 32 3.57 -1.65 16.93
CA VAL A 32 3.84 -2.23 18.25
C VAL A 32 3.33 -3.68 18.26
N PRO A 33 4.17 -4.67 18.59
CA PRO A 33 5.61 -4.55 18.87
C PRO A 33 6.41 -4.07 17.65
N LYS A 34 7.59 -3.51 17.89
CA LYS A 34 8.47 -3.06 16.81
C LYS A 34 8.87 -4.27 15.95
N PRO A 35 8.77 -4.21 14.61
CA PRO A 35 9.23 -5.29 13.74
C PRO A 35 10.72 -5.55 13.94
N LEU A 36 11.13 -6.82 13.79
CA LEU A 36 12.53 -7.23 13.87
C LEU A 36 13.41 -6.49 12.85
N HIS A 37 12.87 -6.25 11.66
CA HIS A 37 13.50 -5.51 10.59
C HIS A 37 12.48 -4.57 9.93
N LEU A 38 12.90 -3.35 9.61
CA LEU A 38 12.08 -2.36 8.92
C LEU A 38 12.97 -1.52 8.00
N GLU A 39 12.67 -1.56 6.71
CA GLU A 39 13.26 -0.73 5.68
C GLU A 39 12.13 0.01 4.96
N GLN A 40 12.18 1.34 4.94
CA GLN A 40 11.16 2.17 4.31
C GLN A 40 11.70 2.71 2.98
N THR A 41 10.99 2.43 1.89
CA THR A 41 11.30 2.95 0.55
C THR A 41 10.40 4.15 0.22
N GLU A 42 10.67 4.81 -0.91
CA GLU A 42 9.79 5.87 -1.45
C GLU A 42 8.54 5.32 -2.14
N GLU A 43 8.47 4.00 -2.36
CA GLU A 43 7.34 3.33 -3.01
C GLU A 43 6.12 3.33 -2.09
N GLN A 44 4.94 3.59 -2.66
CA GLN A 44 3.69 3.64 -1.90
C GLN A 44 2.60 2.93 -2.68
N PHE A 45 1.80 2.13 -1.97
CA PHE A 45 0.58 1.54 -2.49
C PHE A 45 -0.64 2.35 -2.02
N VAL A 46 -1.42 2.86 -2.96
CA VAL A 46 -2.66 3.57 -2.65
C VAL A 46 -3.82 2.57 -2.71
N LEU A 47 -4.44 2.33 -1.55
CA LEU A 47 -5.68 1.55 -1.48
C LEU A 47 -6.77 2.24 -2.32
N LYS A 48 -7.60 1.45 -3.00
CA LYS A 48 -8.65 1.97 -3.89
C LYS A 48 -9.86 1.06 -3.92
N SER A 49 -11.01 1.63 -4.29
CA SER A 49 -12.22 0.88 -4.56
C SER A 49 -12.00 -0.19 -5.64
N GLY A 50 -12.64 -1.35 -5.48
CA GLY A 50 -12.55 -2.48 -6.39
C GLY A 50 -11.24 -3.27 -6.33
N MET A 51 -10.37 -2.98 -5.35
CA MET A 51 -9.18 -3.79 -5.11
C MET A 51 -9.52 -5.20 -4.63
N THR A 52 -8.56 -6.10 -4.73
CA THR A 52 -8.73 -7.50 -4.33
C THR A 52 -7.63 -8.00 -3.40
N ILE A 53 -8.02 -8.85 -2.46
CA ILE A 53 -7.11 -9.66 -1.66
C ILE A 53 -7.04 -11.04 -2.32
N ALA A 54 -5.86 -11.47 -2.73
CA ALA A 54 -5.57 -12.80 -3.20
C ALA A 54 -4.92 -13.60 -2.06
N CYS A 55 -5.33 -14.85 -1.87
CA CYS A 55 -4.76 -15.70 -0.83
C CYS A 55 -4.42 -17.09 -1.37
N GLU A 56 -3.42 -17.70 -0.75
CA GLU A 56 -3.12 -19.11 -0.92
C GLU A 56 -4.22 -19.99 -0.31
N GLU A 57 -4.26 -21.27 -0.68
CA GLU A 57 -5.13 -22.25 -0.03
C GLU A 57 -4.80 -22.31 1.47
N GLY A 58 -5.84 -22.42 2.32
CA GLY A 58 -5.71 -22.36 3.79
C GLY A 58 -5.81 -20.94 4.38
N LEU A 59 -5.52 -19.89 3.62
CA LEU A 59 -5.49 -18.50 4.14
C LEU A 59 -6.79 -17.71 3.94
N LYS A 60 -7.90 -18.40 3.69
CA LYS A 60 -9.18 -17.75 3.35
C LYS A 60 -9.72 -16.94 4.53
N GLU A 61 -9.63 -17.46 5.74
CA GLU A 61 -10.15 -16.81 6.94
C GLU A 61 -9.39 -15.52 7.24
N GLN A 62 -8.06 -15.53 7.13
CA GLN A 62 -7.18 -14.36 7.26
C GLN A 62 -7.50 -13.31 6.19
N ALA A 63 -7.73 -13.74 4.94
CA ALA A 63 -8.08 -12.85 3.86
C ALA A 63 -9.45 -12.19 4.05
N GLU A 64 -10.44 -12.94 4.54
CA GLU A 64 -11.77 -12.42 4.85
C GLU A 64 -11.75 -11.46 6.04
N TYR A 65 -10.99 -11.79 7.08
CA TYR A 65 -10.77 -10.90 8.22
C TYR A 65 -10.13 -9.58 7.79
N LEU A 66 -9.05 -9.63 7.01
CA LEU A 66 -8.41 -8.42 6.49
C LEU A 66 -9.35 -7.60 5.60
N SER A 67 -10.14 -8.26 4.75
CA SER A 67 -11.16 -7.60 3.93
C SER A 67 -12.16 -6.84 4.79
N GLN A 68 -12.67 -7.46 5.85
CA GLN A 68 -13.62 -6.85 6.77
C GLN A 68 -13.01 -5.63 7.48
N MET A 69 -11.78 -5.75 7.98
CA MET A 69 -11.07 -4.65 8.65
C MET A 69 -10.87 -3.45 7.73
N LEU A 70 -10.41 -3.70 6.50
CA LEU A 70 -10.23 -2.64 5.52
C LEU A 70 -11.54 -2.03 5.06
N ARG A 71 -12.61 -2.82 4.92
CA ARG A 71 -13.96 -2.32 4.64
C ARG A 71 -14.45 -1.40 5.75
N GLN A 72 -14.25 -1.75 7.01
CA GLN A 72 -14.63 -0.90 8.14
C GLN A 72 -13.87 0.43 8.16
N ALA A 73 -12.58 0.41 7.81
CA ALA A 73 -11.73 1.61 7.81
C ALA A 73 -11.97 2.51 6.58
N THR A 74 -12.32 1.94 5.42
CA THR A 74 -12.34 2.66 4.13
C THR A 74 -13.73 2.79 3.51
N GLY A 75 -14.70 1.97 3.94
CA GLY A 75 -16.01 1.84 3.31
C GLY A 75 -16.01 1.07 1.98
N TRP A 76 -14.87 0.56 1.52
CA TRP A 76 -14.80 -0.17 0.25
C TRP A 76 -15.09 -1.66 0.40
N GLU A 77 -15.85 -2.19 -0.57
CA GLU A 77 -16.00 -3.64 -0.73
C GLU A 77 -14.75 -4.22 -1.38
N ILE A 78 -14.09 -5.15 -0.68
CA ILE A 78 -12.82 -5.76 -1.09
C ILE A 78 -13.05 -7.25 -1.33
N LYS A 79 -12.83 -7.69 -2.57
CA LYS A 79 -13.09 -9.08 -2.96
C LYS A 79 -11.90 -9.97 -2.59
N VAL A 80 -12.17 -11.06 -1.89
CA VAL A 80 -11.21 -12.13 -1.62
C VAL A 80 -11.21 -13.13 -2.79
N ARG A 81 -10.03 -13.59 -3.19
CA ARG A 81 -9.84 -14.59 -4.25
C ARG A 81 -8.91 -15.71 -3.77
N PRO A 82 -9.32 -16.99 -3.86
CA PRO A 82 -8.47 -18.13 -3.54
C PRO A 82 -7.52 -18.45 -4.71
N ASP A 83 -6.71 -17.48 -5.11
CA ASP A 83 -5.65 -17.62 -6.11
C ASP A 83 -4.56 -16.59 -5.81
N SER A 84 -3.48 -17.03 -5.16
CA SER A 84 -2.36 -16.18 -4.72
C SER A 84 -1.50 -15.62 -5.85
N ARG A 85 -1.77 -15.95 -7.13
CA ARG A 85 -0.95 -15.49 -8.26
C ARG A 85 -1.03 -13.98 -8.48
N LYS A 86 -2.19 -13.35 -8.28
CA LYS A 86 -2.36 -11.92 -8.54
C LYS A 86 -3.50 -11.28 -7.74
N GLY A 87 -3.13 -10.34 -6.88
CA GLY A 87 -4.02 -9.46 -6.15
C GLY A 87 -3.39 -8.09 -5.92
N ASN A 88 -4.15 -7.16 -5.33
CA ASN A 88 -3.60 -5.91 -4.83
C ASN A 88 -2.95 -6.11 -3.48
N ILE A 89 -3.55 -6.97 -2.65
CA ILE A 89 -2.94 -7.53 -1.46
C ILE A 89 -2.83 -9.04 -1.70
N VAL A 90 -1.68 -9.63 -1.38
CA VAL A 90 -1.42 -11.06 -1.60
C VAL A 90 -0.97 -11.69 -0.28
N LEU A 91 -1.73 -12.68 0.19
CA LEU A 91 -1.42 -13.49 1.38
C LEU A 91 -0.89 -14.86 0.95
N VAL A 92 0.25 -15.27 1.51
CA VAL A 92 0.93 -16.54 1.17
C VAL A 92 1.63 -17.15 2.37
N LEU A 93 1.84 -18.46 2.33
CA LEU A 93 2.74 -19.15 3.24
C LEU A 93 4.14 -19.19 2.62
N ASP A 94 5.16 -18.76 3.37
CA ASP A 94 6.55 -18.73 2.90
C ASP A 94 7.50 -19.10 4.03
N THR A 95 7.76 -20.39 4.16
CA THR A 95 8.72 -20.97 5.12
C THR A 95 10.18 -20.76 4.69
N VAL A 96 10.42 -20.24 3.48
CA VAL A 96 11.76 -19.89 3.01
C VAL A 96 12.15 -18.53 3.59
N ALA A 97 11.27 -17.53 3.45
CA ALA A 97 11.47 -16.19 3.99
C ALA A 97 11.25 -16.11 5.51
N ASN A 98 10.28 -16.86 6.05
CA ASN A 98 9.90 -16.81 7.46
C ASN A 98 10.22 -18.16 8.14
N LYS A 99 11.17 -18.16 9.08
CA LYS A 99 11.69 -19.39 9.71
C LYS A 99 11.07 -19.74 11.05
N HIS A 100 10.37 -18.82 11.67
CA HIS A 100 9.83 -18.97 13.01
C HIS A 100 8.30 -18.95 12.96
N SER A 101 7.66 -19.72 13.84
CA SER A 101 6.21 -19.64 14.03
C SER A 101 5.81 -18.19 14.35
N GLU A 102 4.66 -17.76 13.82
CA GLU A 102 4.18 -16.36 13.87
C GLU A 102 5.10 -15.33 13.15
N GLY A 103 6.19 -15.78 12.53
CA GLY A 103 7.10 -14.92 11.77
C GLY A 103 6.46 -14.45 10.47
N TYR A 104 6.60 -13.15 10.18
CA TYR A 104 5.98 -12.52 9.02
C TYR A 104 6.93 -11.60 8.24
N SER A 105 6.56 -11.36 6.99
CA SER A 105 7.17 -10.37 6.10
C SER A 105 6.08 -9.55 5.41
N LEU A 106 6.25 -8.23 5.40
CA LEU A 106 5.37 -7.28 4.71
C LEU A 106 6.20 -6.50 3.69
N SER A 107 5.88 -6.66 2.40
CA SER A 107 6.47 -5.86 1.33
C SER A 107 5.41 -5.05 0.60
N VAL A 108 5.76 -3.80 0.29
CA VAL A 108 4.86 -2.83 -0.33
C VAL A 108 5.60 -2.19 -1.50
N ASP A 109 4.97 -2.22 -2.68
CA ASP A 109 5.41 -1.47 -3.86
C ASP A 109 4.22 -0.74 -4.51
N LYS A 110 4.47 0.02 -5.58
CA LYS A 110 3.40 0.74 -6.33
C LYS A 110 2.28 -0.16 -6.87
N LYS A 111 2.50 -1.46 -7.03
CA LYS A 111 1.59 -2.41 -7.69
C LYS A 111 0.81 -3.27 -6.69
N SER A 112 1.42 -3.64 -5.58
CA SER A 112 0.85 -4.57 -4.62
C SER A 112 1.45 -4.49 -3.22
N ILE A 113 0.72 -5.05 -2.28
CA ILE A 113 1.15 -5.40 -0.94
C ILE A 113 1.25 -6.92 -0.87
N ARG A 114 2.36 -7.46 -0.37
CA ARG A 114 2.51 -8.89 -0.10
C ARG A 114 2.75 -9.11 1.39
N ILE A 115 1.96 -10.00 1.98
CA ILE A 115 2.07 -10.45 3.36
C ILE A 115 2.38 -11.94 3.29
N SER A 116 3.48 -12.35 3.89
CA SER A 116 3.84 -13.76 4.00
C SER A 116 4.18 -14.13 5.43
N GLY A 117 3.77 -15.33 5.84
CA GLY A 117 4.05 -15.89 7.15
C GLY A 117 4.67 -17.28 7.06
N ALA A 118 5.29 -17.76 8.13
CA ALA A 118 5.74 -19.15 8.22
C ALA A 118 4.56 -20.12 8.37
N ASP A 119 3.47 -19.64 8.98
CA ASP A 119 2.23 -20.34 9.29
C ASP A 119 1.04 -19.37 9.17
N GLU A 120 -0.17 -19.89 9.36
CA GLU A 120 -1.42 -19.12 9.34
C GLU A 120 -1.49 -18.03 10.41
N ALA A 121 -0.72 -18.16 11.50
CA ALA A 121 -0.70 -17.18 12.59
C ALA A 121 0.21 -15.98 12.28
N GLY A 122 1.26 -16.18 11.47
CA GLY A 122 2.10 -15.09 10.96
C GLY A 122 1.49 -14.30 9.80
N VAL A 123 0.46 -14.82 9.13
CA VAL A 123 -0.24 -14.12 8.03
C VAL A 123 -1.42 -13.31 8.56
#